data_AF-A0A8J9VHL0-F1
#
_entry.id   AF-A0A8J9VHL0-F1
#
_cell.length_a   1.000
_cell.length_b   1.000
_cell.length_c   1.000
_cell.angle_alpha   90.00
_cell.angle_beta   90.00
_cell.angle_gamma   90.00
#
_symmetry.space_group_name_H-M   'P 1'
#
loop_
_entity.id
_entity.type
_entity.pdbx_description
1 polymer ?
#
loop_
_entity_poly.entity_id
_entity_poly.type
_entity_poly.pdbx_seq_one_letter_code
_entity_poly.pdbx_strand_id
1 'polypeptide(L)'
;MCLVERRETKLSPLNMTIATRLPTQNACVEVGVPLNNWSTGVACCPNCRHELRVSLACAKSPHIQPVTPVTPPFTLQPTYLPHSPLYTTPSSPLIPSPFNDELRRLAETLRALRLSGWYYGNLDWQGARNLLKDASVGAFVIRDSGDRNFIFSLSVQTERGPTSVRLHYEQGFFRLDCDRPLARYMPRFRCVVELVQHYTRVGERGPAGTVWVDREGCPHSPVLLKTPLRKSPPTLLHSARLAIHKTLDSNPLTPKLWCAPKHRLLPLPSTLIDYLGEYPYSI
;
A
#
# COMPACT_ATOMS: atom_id res chain seq x y z
N MET A 1 -11.77 23.93 -7.05
CA MET A 1 -11.41 22.77 -7.87
C MET A 1 -11.73 21.50 -7.13
N CYS A 2 -12.75 20.79 -7.57
CA CYS A 2 -13.09 19.43 -7.15
C CYS A 2 -13.20 18.54 -8.39
N LEU A 3 -13.51 17.26 -8.19
CA LEU A 3 -13.84 16.30 -9.24
C LEU A 3 -15.31 15.91 -9.30
N VAL A 4 -15.78 15.77 -10.53
CA VAL A 4 -17.07 15.20 -10.90
C VAL A 4 -16.89 14.09 -11.95
N GLU A 5 -17.76 13.08 -11.91
CA GLU A 5 -17.82 11.97 -12.85
C GLU A 5 -18.91 12.22 -13.91
N ARG A 6 -18.54 12.31 -15.20
CA ARG A 6 -19.47 12.24 -16.32
C ARG A 6 -19.99 10.81 -16.49
N ARG A 7 -21.26 10.60 -16.16
CA ARG A 7 -22.01 9.39 -16.53
C ARG A 7 -22.49 9.51 -17.97
N GLU A 8 -21.74 8.95 -18.92
CA GLU A 8 -22.26 8.70 -20.27
C GLU A 8 -23.31 7.57 -20.22
N THR A 9 -24.58 7.91 -20.47
CA THR A 9 -25.68 6.94 -20.56
C THR A 9 -25.65 6.17 -21.88
N LYS A 10 -24.65 5.30 -22.04
CA LYS A 10 -24.57 4.36 -23.17
C LYS A 10 -25.59 3.22 -23.01
N LEU A 11 -26.80 3.47 -23.49
CA LEU A 11 -27.76 2.41 -23.81
C LEU A 11 -27.24 1.63 -25.03
N SER A 12 -26.83 0.39 -24.81
CA SER A 12 -26.51 -0.58 -25.86
C SER A 12 -27.37 -1.84 -25.66
N PRO A 13 -28.06 -2.33 -26.70
CA PRO A 13 -29.01 -3.44 -26.55
C PRO A 13 -28.32 -4.76 -26.21
N LEU A 14 -29.05 -5.62 -25.50
CA LEU A 14 -28.64 -6.98 -25.17
C LEU A 14 -28.61 -7.86 -26.43
N ASN A 15 -27.66 -8.78 -26.49
CA ASN A 15 -27.65 -9.90 -27.44
C ASN A 15 -27.25 -11.21 -26.74
N MET A 16 -27.67 -12.35 -27.28
CA MET A 16 -27.93 -13.57 -26.50
C MET A 16 -26.92 -14.71 -26.69
N THR A 17 -26.68 -15.43 -25.58
CA THR A 17 -26.59 -16.90 -25.43
C THR A 17 -25.71 -17.74 -26.37
N ILE A 18 -24.80 -18.54 -25.79
CA ILE A 18 -24.72 -20.01 -25.93
C ILE A 18 -23.68 -20.59 -24.95
N ALA A 19 -23.82 -21.86 -24.57
CA ALA A 19 -22.88 -22.59 -23.70
C ALA A 19 -22.59 -24.00 -24.22
N THR A 20 -21.41 -24.53 -23.91
CA THR A 20 -20.94 -25.89 -24.28
C THR A 20 -20.10 -26.52 -23.15
N ARG A 21 -19.91 -27.84 -23.16
CA ARG A 21 -19.51 -28.65 -21.97
C ARG A 21 -18.50 -29.77 -22.28
N LEU A 22 -17.67 -30.09 -21.27
CA LEU A 22 -16.90 -31.34 -21.04
C LEU A 22 -15.74 -31.67 -22.03
N PRO A 23 -14.82 -32.63 -21.74
CA PRO A 23 -14.70 -33.53 -20.57
C PRO A 23 -13.31 -33.61 -19.83
N THR A 24 -13.39 -34.14 -18.60
CA THR A 24 -12.41 -34.89 -17.74
C THR A 24 -10.91 -35.10 -18.09
N GLN A 25 -10.05 -35.04 -17.07
CA GLN A 25 -9.22 -36.19 -16.59
C GLN A 25 -8.61 -35.96 -15.18
N ASN A 26 -8.02 -36.99 -14.56
CA ASN A 26 -7.63 -37.04 -13.13
C ASN A 26 -6.11 -37.13 -12.90
N ALA A 27 -5.61 -36.53 -11.81
CA ALA A 27 -4.54 -37.09 -10.95
C ALA A 27 -4.37 -36.24 -9.67
N CYS A 28 -4.24 -36.88 -8.51
CA CYS A 28 -3.66 -36.28 -7.29
C CYS A 28 -2.37 -37.04 -6.98
N VAL A 29 -1.27 -36.31 -6.76
CA VAL A 29 0.06 -36.89 -6.46
C VAL A 29 0.40 -36.61 -4.99
N GLU A 30 0.92 -37.60 -4.28
CA GLU A 30 1.40 -37.43 -2.91
C GLU A 30 2.64 -36.54 -2.84
N VAL A 31 2.70 -35.67 -1.83
CA VAL A 31 3.92 -34.96 -1.43
C VAL A 31 4.03 -35.02 0.09
N GLY A 32 4.84 -35.96 0.58
CA GLY A 32 5.16 -36.04 2.01
C GLY A 32 6.11 -34.91 2.43
N VAL A 33 5.79 -34.22 3.53
CA VAL A 33 6.63 -33.19 4.14
C VAL A 33 6.64 -33.40 5.67
N PRO A 34 7.81 -33.41 6.34
CA PRO A 34 7.87 -33.51 7.79
C PRO A 34 7.24 -32.30 8.48
N LEU A 35 6.40 -32.54 9.49
CA LEU A 35 5.71 -31.51 10.28
C LEU A 35 6.26 -31.43 11.71
N ASN A 36 6.35 -30.20 12.23
CA ASN A 36 6.49 -29.91 13.65
C ASN A 36 5.44 -28.86 14.06
N ASN A 37 4.34 -29.32 14.66
CA ASN A 37 3.32 -28.57 15.42
C ASN A 37 2.61 -27.35 14.78
N TRP A 38 1.33 -27.08 15.04
CA TRP A 38 0.29 -27.82 15.77
C TRP A 38 -1.08 -27.25 15.36
N SER A 39 -2.11 -28.10 15.16
CA SER A 39 -3.52 -27.87 15.52
C SER A 39 -4.42 -28.95 14.91
N THR A 40 -5.22 -29.64 15.73
CA THR A 40 -6.15 -30.68 15.27
C THR A 40 -7.38 -30.06 14.62
N GLY A 41 -7.57 -30.27 13.31
CA GLY A 41 -8.78 -29.87 12.58
C GLY A 41 -9.20 -30.96 11.60
N VAL A 42 -10.50 -31.25 11.51
CA VAL A 42 -11.04 -32.26 10.59
C VAL A 42 -11.04 -31.72 9.16
N ALA A 43 -9.99 -32.03 8.41
CA ALA A 43 -9.80 -31.58 7.03
C ALA A 43 -10.34 -32.62 6.03
N CYS A 44 -11.61 -32.51 5.64
CA CYS A 44 -12.16 -33.32 4.55
C CYS A 44 -11.66 -32.81 3.19
N CYS A 45 -11.19 -33.73 2.33
CA CYS A 45 -10.79 -33.37 0.96
C CYS A 45 -12.00 -32.83 0.17
N PRO A 46 -11.96 -31.60 -0.36
CA PRO A 46 -13.13 -30.93 -0.93
C PRO A 46 -13.66 -31.59 -2.22
N ASN A 47 -12.90 -32.50 -2.83
CA ASN A 47 -13.24 -33.14 -4.11
C ASN A 47 -13.73 -34.60 -3.99
N CYS A 48 -13.57 -35.26 -2.82
CA CYS A 48 -13.92 -36.69 -2.67
C CYS A 48 -14.51 -37.12 -1.31
N ARG A 49 -14.64 -36.21 -0.32
CA ARG A 49 -15.52 -36.33 0.87
C ARG A 49 -15.37 -37.56 1.80
N HIS A 50 -14.33 -38.39 1.66
CA HIS A 50 -14.09 -39.48 2.62
C HIS A 50 -13.42 -38.96 3.90
N GLU A 51 -13.83 -39.49 5.05
CA GLU A 51 -13.27 -39.15 6.37
C GLU A 51 -11.96 -39.90 6.65
N LEU A 52 -11.01 -39.22 7.29
CA LEU A 52 -9.79 -39.82 7.83
C LEU A 52 -9.77 -39.67 9.35
N ARG A 53 -9.82 -40.80 10.06
CA ARG A 53 -9.67 -40.86 11.52
C ARG A 53 -8.20 -41.05 11.90
N VAL A 54 -7.70 -40.18 12.79
CA VAL A 54 -6.39 -40.33 13.43
C VAL A 54 -6.56 -40.14 14.94
N SER A 55 -6.06 -41.10 15.71
CA SER A 55 -6.07 -41.08 17.17
C SER A 55 -4.65 -41.31 17.67
N LEU A 56 -4.16 -40.45 18.57
CA LEU A 56 -2.83 -40.55 19.17
C LEU A 56 -2.92 -40.29 20.68
N ALA A 57 -2.21 -41.11 21.46
CA ALA A 57 -2.10 -41.02 22.91
C ALA A 57 -0.68 -40.60 23.32
N CYS A 58 -0.51 -40.08 24.54
CA CYS A 58 0.74 -39.50 25.02
C CYS A 58 1.47 -40.41 26.04
N ALA A 59 2.81 -40.39 26.04
CA ALA A 59 3.70 -41.12 26.95
C ALA A 59 4.47 -40.19 27.91
N LYS A 60 5.18 -40.74 28.91
CA LYS A 60 5.48 -40.07 30.20
C LYS A 60 6.98 -39.79 30.50
N SER A 61 7.27 -38.60 31.07
CA SER A 61 8.23 -38.29 32.18
C SER A 61 9.70 -38.81 32.13
N PRO A 62 10.56 -38.60 33.16
CA PRO A 62 10.58 -37.69 34.35
C PRO A 62 11.72 -36.62 34.28
N HIS A 63 11.89 -35.55 35.07
CA HIS A 63 11.64 -35.14 36.50
C HIS A 63 12.75 -35.51 37.52
N ILE A 64 13.38 -34.52 38.20
CA ILE A 64 14.13 -34.62 39.51
C ILE A 64 14.57 -33.23 40.08
N GLN A 65 14.58 -33.09 41.42
CA GLN A 65 15.21 -32.10 42.35
C GLN A 65 15.22 -32.75 43.78
N PRO A 66 15.55 -32.15 44.96
CA PRO A 66 16.16 -30.85 45.39
C PRO A 66 17.31 -30.99 46.49
N VAL A 67 17.52 -29.97 47.37
CA VAL A 67 18.05 -29.95 48.79
C VAL A 67 19.27 -29.03 49.11
N THR A 68 19.37 -28.54 50.37
CA THR A 68 20.20 -27.45 51.01
C THR A 68 20.53 -27.82 52.50
N PRO A 69 21.32 -27.11 53.39
CA PRO A 69 21.85 -25.71 53.43
C PRO A 69 23.42 -25.59 53.57
N VAL A 70 24.17 -24.86 54.45
CA VAL A 70 24.09 -24.37 55.88
C VAL A 70 24.68 -22.92 56.08
N THR A 71 25.28 -22.57 57.24
CA THR A 71 25.69 -21.23 57.80
C THR A 71 26.75 -21.38 58.92
N PRO A 72 27.33 -20.33 59.57
CA PRO A 72 27.86 -18.99 59.17
C PRO A 72 29.30 -18.81 59.79
N PRO A 73 29.72 -17.66 60.41
CA PRO A 73 29.68 -16.23 60.04
C PRO A 73 31.10 -15.60 59.90
N PHE A 74 31.22 -14.41 59.30
CA PHE A 74 32.14 -13.36 59.76
C PHE A 74 31.63 -11.96 59.36
N THR A 75 31.84 -10.97 60.22
CA THR A 75 31.40 -9.57 60.04
C THR A 75 32.52 -8.69 59.49
N LEU A 76 32.15 -7.70 58.67
CA LEU A 76 32.64 -6.31 58.77
C LEU A 76 31.77 -5.37 57.91
N GLN A 77 31.48 -4.18 58.44
CA GLN A 77 30.81 -3.07 57.75
C GLN A 77 31.85 -2.18 57.05
N PRO A 78 31.52 -1.42 55.98
CA PRO A 78 31.01 -0.04 56.22
C PRO A 78 30.00 0.55 55.19
N THR A 79 28.95 1.15 55.74
CA THR A 79 28.23 2.40 55.35
C THR A 79 27.81 2.78 53.90
N TYR A 80 26.57 3.31 53.84
CA TYR A 80 25.97 4.23 52.85
C TYR A 80 25.66 3.75 51.41
N LEU A 81 24.39 3.36 51.15
CA LEU A 81 23.40 4.13 50.37
C LEU A 81 22.09 3.31 50.14
N PRO A 82 20.89 3.90 50.23
CA PRO A 82 19.63 3.17 50.06
C PRO A 82 19.23 3.06 48.57
N HIS A 83 19.70 2.03 47.87
CA HIS A 83 19.20 1.69 46.53
C HIS A 83 17.89 0.90 46.61
N SER A 84 16.76 1.52 46.27
CA SER A 84 15.47 0.83 46.12
C SER A 84 15.47 -0.07 44.88
N PRO A 85 15.06 -1.35 44.98
CA PRO A 85 14.95 -2.23 43.82
C PRO A 85 13.73 -1.87 42.98
N LEU A 86 13.95 -1.25 41.81
CA LEU A 86 12.89 -1.06 40.82
C LEU A 86 12.56 -2.41 40.17
N TYR A 87 11.42 -2.98 40.56
CA TYR A 87 10.83 -4.14 39.88
C TYR A 87 10.65 -3.84 38.40
N THR A 88 11.46 -4.50 37.56
CA THR A 88 11.36 -4.36 36.10
C THR A 88 10.14 -5.15 35.63
N THR A 89 9.00 -4.48 35.49
CA THR A 89 7.78 -5.08 34.94
C THR A 89 7.99 -5.43 33.47
N PRO A 90 7.69 -6.68 33.04
CA PRO A 90 7.73 -7.02 31.62
C PRO A 90 6.72 -6.17 30.85
N SER A 91 7.18 -5.43 29.84
CA SER A 91 6.30 -4.63 29.00
C SER A 91 5.44 -5.54 28.13
N SER A 92 4.14 -5.60 28.41
CA SER A 92 3.16 -6.31 27.57
C SER A 92 3.22 -5.79 26.12
N PRO A 93 3.05 -6.66 25.11
CA PRO A 93 3.13 -6.26 23.70
C PRO A 93 2.07 -5.20 23.38
N LEU A 94 2.52 -4.01 22.97
CA LEU A 94 1.66 -2.90 22.61
C LEU A 94 0.84 -3.25 21.37
N ILE A 95 -0.47 -3.44 21.55
CA ILE A 95 -1.42 -3.52 20.44
C ILE A 95 -1.33 -2.20 19.65
N PRO A 96 -1.07 -2.21 18.33
CA PRO A 96 -0.99 -0.99 17.55
C PRO A 96 -2.31 -0.21 17.62
N SER A 97 -2.26 1.04 18.11
CA SER A 97 -3.43 1.91 18.06
C SER A 97 -3.75 2.30 16.61
N PRO A 98 -5.03 2.52 16.25
CA PRO A 98 -5.40 2.97 14.91
C PRO A 98 -4.67 4.27 14.49
N PHE A 99 -4.38 5.14 15.46
CA PHE A 99 -3.60 6.36 15.30
C PHE A 99 -2.14 6.08 14.87
N ASN A 100 -1.47 5.12 15.52
CA ASN A 100 -0.11 4.71 15.12
C ASN A 100 -0.08 4.16 13.69
N ASP A 101 -1.13 3.46 13.27
CA ASP A 101 -1.28 2.94 11.91
C ASP A 101 -1.54 4.02 10.86
N GLU A 102 -2.24 5.10 11.21
CA GLU A 102 -2.37 6.27 10.33
C GLU A 102 -1.06 7.06 10.24
N LEU A 103 -0.38 7.32 11.37
CA LEU A 103 0.92 8.00 11.36
C LEU A 103 1.98 7.22 10.56
N ARG A 104 2.04 5.89 10.74
CA ARG A 104 2.92 4.99 9.97
C ARG A 104 2.70 5.13 8.45
N ARG A 105 1.43 5.12 8.03
CA ARG A 105 1.04 5.23 6.62
C ARG A 105 1.26 6.61 6.02
N LEU A 106 1.13 7.68 6.81
CA LEU A 106 1.55 9.02 6.42
C LEU A 106 3.08 9.11 6.23
N ALA A 107 3.87 8.52 7.15
CA ALA A 107 5.32 8.48 7.04
C ALA A 107 5.81 7.64 5.84
N GLU A 108 5.17 6.50 5.56
CA GLU A 108 5.41 5.68 4.36
C GLU A 108 5.07 6.44 3.07
N THR A 109 3.93 7.14 3.05
CA THR A 109 3.52 7.99 1.92
C THR A 109 4.52 9.12 1.67
N LEU A 110 4.97 9.80 2.73
CA LEU A 110 5.97 10.87 2.63
C LEU A 110 7.34 10.34 2.18
N ARG A 111 7.74 9.13 2.59
CA ARG A 111 8.95 8.45 2.10
C ARG A 111 8.84 8.17 0.60
N ALA A 112 7.73 7.61 0.15
CA ALA A 112 7.49 7.34 -1.27
C ALA A 112 7.46 8.64 -2.11
N LEU A 113 6.77 9.68 -1.64
CA LEU A 113 6.75 10.99 -2.29
C LEU A 113 8.15 11.60 -2.41
N ARG A 114 9.00 11.49 -1.37
CA ARG A 114 10.40 11.96 -1.43
C ARG A 114 11.23 11.14 -2.42
N LEU A 115 11.07 9.83 -2.47
CA LEU A 115 11.79 8.95 -3.40
C LEU A 115 11.45 9.22 -4.87
N SER A 116 10.22 9.64 -5.18
CA SER A 116 9.74 9.79 -6.57
C SER A 116 10.43 10.91 -7.36
N GLY A 117 10.98 11.93 -6.67
CA GLY A 117 11.61 13.12 -7.26
C GLY A 117 10.64 14.20 -7.76
N TRP A 118 9.32 13.96 -7.72
CA TRP A 118 8.27 14.89 -8.19
C TRP A 118 7.38 15.45 -7.06
N TYR A 119 7.80 15.27 -5.81
CA TYR A 119 7.23 15.94 -4.64
C TYR A 119 7.99 17.24 -4.30
N TYR A 120 7.25 18.33 -4.14
CA TYR A 120 7.82 19.65 -3.98
C TYR A 120 7.93 20.14 -2.54
N GLY A 121 7.21 19.52 -1.59
CA GLY A 121 7.13 20.00 -0.21
C GLY A 121 6.29 21.26 -0.13
N ASN A 122 6.75 22.24 0.64
CA ASN A 122 6.10 23.51 0.98
C ASN A 122 5.95 24.51 -0.20
N LEU A 123 5.89 24.02 -1.44
CA LEU A 123 5.55 24.82 -2.61
C LEU A 123 4.10 25.31 -2.51
N ASP A 124 3.91 26.62 -2.57
CA ASP A 124 2.61 27.28 -2.55
C ASP A 124 1.86 27.10 -3.88
N TRP A 125 0.65 27.64 -3.98
CA TRP A 125 -0.15 27.49 -5.19
C TRP A 125 0.34 28.43 -6.32
N GLN A 126 0.88 29.61 -5.99
CA GLN A 126 1.46 30.53 -6.98
C GLN A 126 2.73 29.95 -7.58
N GLY A 127 3.65 29.43 -6.77
CA GLY A 127 4.86 28.75 -7.22
C GLY A 127 4.56 27.51 -8.07
N ALA A 128 3.58 26.69 -7.67
CA ALA A 128 3.13 25.55 -8.47
C ALA A 128 2.49 25.97 -9.81
N ARG A 129 1.74 27.08 -9.84
CA ARG A 129 1.21 27.66 -11.09
C ARG A 129 2.36 28.16 -11.97
N ASN A 130 3.32 28.89 -11.42
CA ASN A 130 4.46 29.44 -12.16
C ASN A 130 5.40 28.35 -12.71
N LEU A 131 5.56 27.24 -11.98
CA LEU A 131 6.34 26.07 -12.38
C LEU A 131 5.69 25.28 -13.53
N LEU A 132 4.34 25.21 -13.56
CA LEU A 132 3.60 24.40 -14.53
C LEU A 132 3.11 25.17 -15.76
N LYS A 133 3.11 26.51 -15.75
CA LYS A 133 2.50 27.35 -16.80
C LYS A 133 3.03 27.06 -18.22
N ASP A 134 4.33 26.78 -18.34
CA ASP A 134 5.03 26.52 -19.61
C ASP A 134 5.23 25.01 -19.87
N ALA A 135 4.72 24.15 -18.98
CA ALA A 135 4.85 22.71 -19.12
C ALA A 135 3.81 22.13 -20.10
N SER A 136 4.03 20.89 -20.55
CA SER A 136 3.09 20.16 -21.39
C SER A 136 1.78 19.82 -20.65
N VAL A 137 0.65 19.81 -21.35
CA VAL A 137 -0.65 19.40 -20.78
C VAL A 137 -0.56 17.98 -20.19
N GLY A 138 -0.97 17.84 -18.94
CA GLY A 138 -0.83 16.61 -18.13
C GLY A 138 0.51 16.49 -17.38
N ALA A 139 1.38 17.50 -17.43
CA ALA A 139 2.50 17.63 -16.50
C ALA A 139 1.99 17.95 -15.09
N PHE A 140 2.53 17.31 -14.06
CA PHE A 140 2.03 17.46 -12.68
C PHE A 140 3.12 17.41 -11.61
N VAL A 141 2.78 17.91 -10.41
CA VAL A 141 3.57 17.83 -9.17
C VAL A 141 2.67 17.54 -7.96
N ILE A 142 3.20 16.87 -6.94
CA ILE A 142 2.59 16.88 -5.59
C ILE A 142 3.33 17.90 -4.72
N ARG A 143 2.58 18.62 -3.89
CA ARG A 143 3.09 19.58 -2.90
C ARG A 143 2.24 19.53 -1.64
N ASP A 144 2.68 20.21 -0.59
CA ASP A 144 1.92 20.32 0.64
C ASP A 144 0.71 21.25 0.44
N SER A 145 -0.34 21.03 1.23
CA SER A 145 -1.51 21.91 1.21
C SER A 145 -1.25 23.19 2.00
N GLY A 146 -1.62 24.34 1.42
CA GLY A 146 -1.73 25.61 2.15
C GLY A 146 -3.00 25.74 2.99
N ASP A 147 -3.88 24.74 2.96
CA ASP A 147 -5.11 24.67 3.74
C ASP A 147 -4.99 23.56 4.80
N ARG A 148 -5.15 23.96 6.07
CA ARG A 148 -4.98 23.14 7.28
C ARG A 148 -5.83 21.87 7.34
N ASN A 149 -6.89 21.76 6.54
CA ASN A 149 -7.79 20.60 6.55
C ASN A 149 -7.28 19.46 5.64
N PHE A 150 -6.16 19.65 4.94
CA PHE A 150 -5.60 18.73 3.96
C PHE A 150 -4.08 18.64 4.15
N ILE A 151 -3.48 17.48 3.85
CA ILE A 151 -2.03 17.29 3.98
C ILE A 151 -1.31 17.70 2.68
N PHE A 152 -1.85 17.24 1.53
CA PHE A 152 -1.21 17.38 0.23
C PHE A 152 -2.16 18.01 -0.81
N SER A 153 -1.58 18.53 -1.88
CA SER A 153 -2.27 19.00 -3.08
C SER A 153 -1.56 18.49 -4.34
N LEU A 154 -2.35 18.07 -5.33
CA LEU A 154 -1.91 17.75 -6.68
C LEU A 154 -2.08 18.99 -7.55
N SER A 155 -1.00 19.42 -8.21
CA SER A 155 -1.04 20.52 -9.17
C SER A 155 -0.72 19.98 -10.56
N VAL A 156 -1.49 20.37 -11.57
CA VAL A 156 -1.41 19.83 -12.93
C VAL A 156 -1.64 20.92 -13.97
N GLN A 157 -0.87 20.87 -15.06
CA GLN A 157 -1.08 21.68 -16.24
C GLN A 157 -2.26 21.13 -17.05
N THR A 158 -3.30 21.94 -17.25
CA THR A 158 -4.44 21.61 -18.12
C THR A 158 -4.38 22.46 -19.40
N GLU A 159 -5.26 22.17 -20.36
CA GLU A 159 -5.42 22.97 -21.59
C GLU A 159 -5.83 24.42 -21.30
N ARG A 160 -6.45 24.67 -20.14
CA ARG A 160 -6.81 26.00 -19.61
C ARG A 160 -5.75 26.54 -18.61
N GLY A 161 -4.55 25.97 -18.61
CA GLY A 161 -3.42 26.35 -17.74
C GLY A 161 -3.35 25.56 -16.41
N PRO A 162 -2.47 25.97 -15.49
CA PRO A 162 -2.22 25.21 -14.26
C PRO A 162 -3.37 25.29 -13.27
N THR A 163 -3.71 24.15 -12.68
CA THR A 163 -4.72 24.05 -11.61
C THR A 163 -4.23 23.24 -10.42
N SER A 164 -4.95 23.30 -9.30
CA SER A 164 -4.64 22.56 -8.06
C SER A 164 -5.89 21.92 -7.48
N VAL A 165 -5.81 20.63 -7.17
CA VAL A 165 -6.79 19.88 -6.37
C VAL A 165 -6.15 19.43 -5.05
N ARG A 166 -6.96 19.29 -4.00
CA ARG A 166 -6.52 18.85 -2.68
C ARG A 166 -6.65 17.34 -2.53
N LEU A 167 -5.87 16.74 -1.64
CA LEU A 167 -5.97 15.32 -1.30
C LEU A 167 -6.59 15.17 0.09
N HIS A 168 -7.81 14.62 0.15
CA HIS A 168 -8.41 14.22 1.44
C HIS A 168 -7.66 13.00 1.96
N TYR A 169 -7.51 12.89 3.28
CA TYR A 169 -7.02 11.69 3.96
C TYR A 169 -7.99 11.33 5.09
N GLU A 170 -8.56 10.13 5.04
CA GLU A 170 -9.59 9.65 5.98
C GLU A 170 -9.50 8.14 6.16
N GLN A 171 -9.58 7.67 7.41
CA GLN A 171 -9.61 6.23 7.76
C GLN A 171 -8.41 5.47 7.13
N GLY A 172 -7.28 6.16 7.00
CA GLY A 172 -6.08 5.65 6.36
C GLY A 172 -5.98 5.75 4.84
N PHE A 173 -6.93 6.38 4.13
CA PHE A 173 -6.94 6.43 2.66
C PHE A 173 -6.97 7.84 2.09
N PHE A 174 -6.21 8.04 1.02
CA PHE A 174 -6.22 9.22 0.17
C PHE A 174 -7.26 9.13 -0.94
N ARG A 175 -7.88 10.27 -1.28
CA ARG A 175 -8.66 10.49 -2.51
C ARG A 175 -8.43 11.90 -3.05
N LEU A 176 -8.76 12.12 -4.32
CA LEU A 176 -8.89 13.48 -4.87
C LEU A 176 -10.14 14.17 -4.28
N ASP A 177 -10.07 15.50 -4.12
CA ASP A 177 -11.21 16.33 -3.73
C ASP A 177 -12.35 16.27 -4.77
N CYS A 178 -13.59 16.18 -4.29
CA CYS A 178 -14.78 15.83 -5.06
C CYS A 178 -16.06 16.30 -4.37
N ASP A 179 -17.15 16.41 -5.12
CA ASP A 179 -18.45 16.73 -4.52
C ASP A 179 -18.92 15.65 -3.54
N ARG A 180 -19.54 16.06 -2.43
CA ARG A 180 -19.96 15.16 -1.33
C ARG A 180 -20.75 13.92 -1.79
N PRO A 181 -21.71 14.00 -2.74
CA PRO A 181 -22.45 12.81 -3.20
C PRO A 181 -21.59 11.75 -3.90
N LEU A 182 -20.42 12.16 -4.45
CA LEU A 182 -19.49 11.32 -5.19
C LEU A 182 -18.38 10.71 -4.32
N ALA A 183 -18.12 11.25 -3.12
CA ALA A 183 -17.03 10.82 -2.24
C ALA A 183 -17.04 9.33 -1.85
N ARG A 184 -18.20 8.66 -1.97
CA ARG A 184 -18.39 7.21 -1.77
C ARG A 184 -18.09 6.34 -3.00
N TYR A 185 -18.03 6.94 -4.19
CA TYR A 185 -17.71 6.27 -5.46
C TYR A 185 -16.26 6.55 -5.90
N MET A 186 -15.67 7.65 -5.43
CA MET A 186 -14.27 7.98 -5.67
C MET A 186 -13.32 6.88 -5.17
N PRO A 187 -12.33 6.44 -5.97
CA PRO A 187 -11.37 5.43 -5.54
C PRO A 187 -10.50 5.95 -4.39
N ARG A 188 -10.18 5.05 -3.45
CA ARG A 188 -9.44 5.31 -2.20
C ARG A 188 -8.12 4.53 -2.22
N PHE A 189 -7.03 5.20 -1.90
CA PHE A 189 -5.65 4.68 -2.04
C PHE A 189 -4.90 4.74 -0.71
N ARG A 190 -3.99 3.81 -0.44
CA ARG A 190 -3.19 3.82 0.81
C ARG A 190 -2.00 4.76 0.73
N CYS A 191 -1.58 5.16 -0.47
CA CYS A 191 -0.50 6.12 -0.73
C CYS A 191 -0.89 7.13 -1.82
N VAL A 192 -0.35 8.35 -1.74
CA VAL A 192 -0.52 9.37 -2.81
C VAL A 192 0.13 8.96 -4.13
N VAL A 193 1.21 8.19 -4.10
CA VAL A 193 1.87 7.68 -5.32
C VAL A 193 0.97 6.67 -6.04
N GLU A 194 0.30 5.80 -5.29
CA GLU A 194 -0.69 4.84 -5.80
C GLU A 194 -1.86 5.56 -6.48
N LEU A 195 -2.38 6.62 -5.86
CA LEU A 195 -3.41 7.50 -6.40
C LEU A 195 -2.98 8.13 -7.74
N VAL A 196 -1.80 8.77 -7.78
CA VAL A 196 -1.26 9.42 -8.98
C VAL A 196 -1.05 8.41 -10.12
N GLN A 197 -0.51 7.23 -9.78
CA GLN A 197 -0.30 6.13 -10.72
C GLN A 197 -1.63 5.60 -11.30
N HIS A 198 -2.66 5.48 -10.48
CA HIS A 198 -4.01 5.13 -10.94
C HIS A 198 -4.55 6.15 -11.94
N TYR A 199 -4.60 7.44 -11.57
CA TYR A 199 -5.15 8.49 -12.45
C TYR A 199 -4.33 8.69 -13.73
N THR A 200 -3.03 8.35 -13.73
CA THR A 200 -2.20 8.31 -14.94
C THR A 200 -2.64 7.18 -15.88
N ARG A 201 -2.72 5.92 -15.40
CA ARG A 201 -3.20 4.77 -16.20
C ARG A 201 -4.64 4.90 -16.68
N VAL A 202 -5.45 5.65 -15.94
CA VAL A 202 -6.83 5.98 -16.30
C VAL A 202 -6.85 7.01 -17.43
N GLY A 203 -6.04 8.07 -17.36
CA GLY A 203 -5.89 9.07 -18.43
C GLY A 203 -5.24 8.52 -19.71
N GLU A 204 -4.36 7.52 -19.61
CA GLU A 204 -3.82 6.78 -20.77
C GLU A 204 -4.92 6.08 -21.61
N ARG A 205 -6.07 5.76 -21.01
CA ARG A 205 -7.22 5.12 -21.67
C ARG A 205 -8.23 6.13 -22.23
N GLY A 206 -7.86 7.41 -22.28
CA GLY A 206 -8.72 8.53 -22.68
C GLY A 206 -9.34 9.24 -21.47
N PRO A 207 -10.17 10.28 -21.71
CA PRO A 207 -10.85 11.03 -20.66
C PRO A 207 -11.93 10.18 -19.98
N ALA A 208 -11.53 9.40 -18.98
CA ALA A 208 -12.33 8.36 -18.33
C ALA A 208 -13.39 8.92 -17.36
N GLY A 209 -14.33 9.71 -17.89
CA GLY A 209 -15.46 10.31 -17.17
C GLY A 209 -15.11 11.43 -16.18
N THR A 210 -13.97 11.35 -15.50
CA THR A 210 -13.57 12.31 -14.46
C THR A 210 -13.12 13.65 -15.05
N VAL A 211 -13.68 14.73 -14.49
CA VAL A 211 -13.53 16.11 -14.97
C VAL A 211 -13.24 17.03 -13.79
N TRP A 212 -12.26 17.92 -13.95
CA TRP A 212 -12.02 19.04 -13.04
C TRP A 212 -13.21 20.00 -13.09
N VAL A 213 -13.73 20.40 -11.94
CA VAL A 213 -14.75 21.44 -11.78
C VAL A 213 -14.15 22.64 -11.08
N ASP A 214 -14.55 23.88 -11.40
CA ASP A 214 -13.95 25.11 -10.87
C ASP A 214 -14.37 25.47 -9.43
N ARG A 215 -14.73 26.73 -9.13
CA ARG A 215 -15.35 27.11 -7.83
C ARG A 215 -16.84 27.42 -8.00
N GLU A 216 -17.23 27.72 -9.23
CA GLU A 216 -18.54 28.13 -9.69
C GLU A 216 -19.43 26.91 -10.03
N GLY A 217 -18.83 25.72 -10.08
CA GLY A 217 -19.50 24.45 -10.38
C GLY A 217 -19.45 24.06 -11.85
N CYS A 218 -18.72 24.81 -12.68
CA CYS A 218 -18.65 24.57 -14.11
C CYS A 218 -17.57 23.53 -14.46
N PRO A 219 -17.82 22.65 -15.46
CA PRO A 219 -16.81 21.75 -16.00
C PRO A 219 -15.61 22.52 -16.59
N HIS A 220 -14.43 22.27 -16.04
CA HIS A 220 -13.19 22.94 -16.44
C HIS A 220 -12.48 22.24 -17.59
N SER A 221 -12.07 20.98 -17.37
CA SER A 221 -11.29 20.14 -18.30
C SER A 221 -11.18 18.69 -17.77
N PRO A 222 -10.93 17.65 -18.59
CA PRO A 222 -10.77 16.27 -18.11
C PRO A 222 -9.60 16.09 -17.12
N VAL A 223 -9.68 15.05 -16.29
CA VAL A 223 -8.54 14.61 -15.46
C VAL A 223 -7.52 13.89 -16.33
N LEU A 224 -6.37 14.52 -16.52
CA LEU A 224 -5.29 13.99 -17.35
C LEU A 224 -3.96 14.16 -16.63
N LEU A 225 -3.42 13.07 -16.12
CA LEU A 225 -2.04 12.98 -15.62
C LEU A 225 -1.21 12.21 -16.65
N LYS A 226 -0.05 12.74 -17.02
CA LYS A 226 0.87 12.14 -18.00
C LYS A 226 2.31 12.12 -17.52
N THR A 227 2.81 13.27 -17.05
CA THR A 227 4.25 13.46 -16.86
C THR A 227 4.56 14.05 -15.48
N PRO A 228 5.16 13.29 -14.55
CA PRO A 228 5.65 13.87 -13.31
C PRO A 228 6.82 14.83 -13.59
N LEU A 229 6.65 16.11 -13.23
CA LEU A 229 7.69 17.13 -13.38
C LEU A 229 8.68 17.01 -12.21
N ARG A 230 9.77 16.25 -12.42
CA ARG A 230 10.78 15.98 -11.38
C ARG A 230 11.72 17.18 -11.16
N LYS A 231 12.19 17.37 -9.91
CA LYS A 231 13.19 18.38 -9.54
C LYS A 231 14.57 18.14 -10.18
N SER A 232 14.88 16.88 -10.45
CA SER A 232 16.12 16.40 -11.06
C SER A 232 15.84 15.08 -11.79
N PRO A 233 16.69 14.66 -12.75
CA PRO A 233 16.58 13.32 -13.31
C PRO A 233 16.76 12.25 -12.21
N PRO A 234 16.00 11.14 -12.25
CA PRO A 234 16.19 10.03 -11.31
C PRO A 234 17.56 9.37 -11.52
N THR A 235 18.14 8.80 -10.45
CA THR A 235 19.38 8.02 -10.55
C THR A 235 19.18 6.80 -11.45
N LEU A 236 20.26 6.24 -12.02
CA LEU A 236 20.18 5.02 -12.83
C LEU A 236 19.52 3.86 -12.07
N LEU A 237 19.85 3.71 -10.78
CA LEU A 237 19.25 2.69 -9.91
C LEU A 237 17.73 2.91 -9.71
N HIS A 238 17.27 4.14 -9.50
CA HIS A 238 15.84 4.42 -9.41
C HIS A 238 15.14 4.25 -10.77
N SER A 239 15.81 4.63 -11.87
CA SER A 239 15.30 4.47 -13.24
C SER A 239 15.08 2.98 -13.57
N ALA A 240 16.02 2.11 -13.17
CA ALA A 240 15.87 0.66 -13.27
C ALA A 240 14.68 0.15 -12.43
N ARG A 241 14.50 0.63 -11.19
CA ARG A 241 13.33 0.31 -10.34
C ARG A 241 12.01 0.71 -11.00
N LEU A 242 11.92 1.90 -11.60
CA LEU A 242 10.73 2.35 -12.35
C LEU A 242 10.46 1.47 -13.57
N ALA A 243 11.50 1.13 -14.34
CA ALA A 243 11.38 0.27 -15.52
C ALA A 243 10.92 -1.15 -15.16
N ILE A 244 11.47 -1.73 -14.08
CA ILE A 244 11.08 -3.06 -13.56
C ILE A 244 9.61 -3.04 -13.12
N HIS A 245 9.18 -2.06 -12.33
CA HIS A 245 7.76 -2.00 -11.95
C HIS A 245 6.85 -1.76 -13.15
N LYS A 246 7.28 -0.96 -14.16
CA LYS A 246 6.51 -0.73 -15.38
C LYS A 246 6.32 -2.01 -16.21
N THR A 247 7.32 -2.89 -16.31
CA THR A 247 7.16 -4.18 -16.99
C THR A 247 6.35 -5.18 -16.16
N LEU A 248 6.54 -5.22 -14.84
CA LEU A 248 5.72 -6.02 -13.93
C LEU A 248 4.25 -5.60 -13.93
N ASP A 249 3.95 -4.31 -14.07
CA ASP A 249 2.59 -3.77 -14.22
C ASP A 249 1.96 -4.14 -15.57
N SER A 250 2.74 -4.09 -16.64
CA SER A 250 2.26 -4.28 -18.02
C SER A 250 2.10 -5.74 -18.42
N ASN A 251 2.77 -6.68 -17.73
CA ASN A 251 2.78 -8.09 -18.11
C ASN A 251 1.45 -8.81 -17.72
N PRO A 252 0.67 -9.32 -18.70
CA PRO A 252 -0.58 -10.04 -18.43
C PRO A 252 -0.37 -11.51 -18.03
N LEU A 253 0.80 -12.09 -18.30
CA LEU A 253 1.12 -13.50 -18.07
C LEU A 253 1.64 -13.80 -16.66
N THR A 254 2.07 -12.79 -15.89
CA THR A 254 2.33 -13.00 -14.46
C THR A 254 1.01 -13.33 -13.75
N PRO A 255 0.83 -14.54 -13.20
CA PRO A 255 -0.41 -14.89 -12.53
C PRO A 255 -0.67 -13.98 -11.33
N LYS A 256 -1.94 -13.67 -11.06
CA LYS A 256 -2.36 -12.88 -9.89
C LYS A 256 -2.26 -13.70 -8.60
N LEU A 257 -1.06 -14.15 -8.21
CA LEU A 257 -0.86 -14.69 -6.86
C LEU A 257 -1.06 -13.55 -5.85
N TRP A 258 -2.10 -13.67 -5.02
CA TRP A 258 -2.36 -12.72 -3.92
C TRP A 258 -1.36 -12.88 -2.75
N CYS A 259 -0.48 -13.88 -2.81
CA CYS A 259 0.41 -14.29 -1.74
C CYS A 259 1.66 -13.39 -1.56
N ALA A 260 2.12 -12.72 -2.63
CA ALA A 260 3.35 -11.92 -2.58
C ALA A 260 3.36 -10.78 -3.62
N PRO A 261 4.01 -9.63 -3.34
CA PRO A 261 4.27 -8.59 -4.34
C PRO A 261 5.10 -9.13 -5.52
N LYS A 262 4.71 -8.81 -6.77
CA LYS A 262 5.35 -9.35 -7.98
C LYS A 262 6.89 -9.25 -8.00
N HIS A 263 7.45 -8.16 -7.47
CA HIS A 263 8.90 -7.95 -7.43
C HIS A 263 9.65 -8.98 -6.56
N ARG A 264 9.00 -9.59 -5.56
CA ARG A 264 9.59 -10.65 -4.71
C ARG A 264 9.72 -12.01 -5.42
N LEU A 265 9.21 -12.13 -6.65
CA LEU A 265 9.35 -13.32 -7.50
C LEU A 265 10.52 -13.22 -8.49
N LEU A 266 11.28 -12.11 -8.48
CA LEU A 266 12.44 -11.92 -9.34
C LEU A 266 13.67 -12.65 -8.77
N PRO A 267 14.53 -13.26 -9.62
CA PRO A 267 15.78 -13.89 -9.18
C PRO A 267 16.88 -12.85 -8.92
N LEU A 268 16.68 -12.03 -7.87
CA LEU A 268 17.60 -10.97 -7.46
C LEU A 268 18.02 -11.14 -5.98
N PRO A 269 19.20 -10.65 -5.58
CA PRO A 269 19.59 -10.55 -4.17
C PRO A 269 18.56 -9.80 -3.33
N SER A 270 18.39 -10.21 -2.07
CA SER A 270 17.41 -9.64 -1.13
C SER A 270 17.49 -8.11 -1.01
N THR A 271 18.71 -7.56 -1.01
CA THR A 271 18.94 -6.09 -0.98
C THR A 271 18.31 -5.36 -2.16
N LEU A 272 18.29 -5.96 -3.36
CA LEU A 272 17.59 -5.40 -4.52
C LEU A 272 16.08 -5.64 -4.46
N ILE A 273 15.65 -6.80 -3.95
CA ILE A 273 14.22 -7.10 -3.73
C ILE A 273 13.58 -6.09 -2.77
N ASP A 274 14.24 -5.77 -1.66
CA ASP A 274 13.74 -4.81 -0.69
C ASP A 274 13.86 -3.36 -1.20
N TYR A 275 14.89 -3.01 -1.97
CA TYR A 275 14.97 -1.73 -2.69
C TYR A 275 13.83 -1.55 -3.72
N LEU A 276 13.40 -2.61 -4.40
CA LEU A 276 12.18 -2.59 -5.24
C LEU A 276 10.92 -2.42 -4.39
N GLY A 277 10.90 -3.00 -3.18
CA GLY A 277 9.81 -2.91 -2.20
C GLY A 277 9.63 -1.54 -1.53
N GLU A 278 10.68 -0.73 -1.41
CA GLU A 278 10.60 0.66 -0.91
C GLU A 278 9.70 1.57 -1.77
N TYR A 279 9.64 1.29 -3.07
CA TYR A 279 8.90 2.09 -4.04
C TYR A 279 8.27 1.18 -5.11
N PRO A 280 7.16 0.50 -4.80
CA PRO A 280 6.49 -0.47 -5.66
C PRO A 280 5.63 0.21 -6.75
N TYR A 281 6.21 1.19 -7.44
CA TYR A 281 5.52 2.08 -8.37
C TYR A 281 6.37 2.32 -9.63
N SER A 282 5.69 2.63 -10.74
CA SER A 282 6.21 2.71 -12.10
C SER A 282 6.27 4.14 -12.68
N ILE A 283 6.08 5.18 -11.85
CA ILE A 283 5.91 6.60 -12.26
C ILE A 283 6.93 7.59 -11.67
#